data_AF-A0A165ID46-F1
#
_entry.id   AF-A0A165ID46-F1
#
_cell.length_a   1.000
_cell.length_b   1.000
_cell.length_c   1.000
_cell.angle_alpha   90.00
_cell.angle_beta   90.00
_cell.angle_gamma   90.00
#
_symmetry.space_group_name_H-M   'P 1'
#
loop_
_entity.id
_entity.type
_entity.pdbx_description
1 polymer ?
#
loop_
_entity_poly.entity_id
_entity_poly.type
_entity_poly.pdbx_seq_one_letter_code
_entity_poly.pdbx_strand_id
1 'polypeptide(L)'
;MARQDWSYMGEGHVNWSLYLEDGWEGGAVRVSREDGTFVGVREVAFDEEVEVEAEVVFKPTSLPESVKVVPAFSDLVVEDERQADEEVELENGWRLIRRRLQLGKKAGTRSVMFGVRVRLEDAREDVGAGEVLLGALSVKEV
;
A
#
# COMPACT_ATOMS: atom_id res chain seq x y z
N MET A 1 -11.10 -12.31 -18.29
CA MET A 1 -9.86 -11.51 -18.31
C MET A 1 -10.16 -10.22 -17.58
N ALA A 2 -9.67 -10.06 -16.33
CA ALA A 2 -9.81 -8.81 -15.61
C ALA A 2 -8.75 -7.83 -16.14
N ARG A 3 -9.21 -6.70 -16.68
CA ARG A 3 -8.36 -5.58 -17.09
C ARG A 3 -8.01 -4.84 -15.79
N GLN A 4 -6.79 -5.02 -15.28
CA GLN A 4 -6.28 -4.18 -14.20
C GLN A 4 -5.84 -2.86 -14.83
N ASP A 5 -6.61 -1.80 -14.58
CA ASP A 5 -6.23 -0.43 -14.90
C ASP A 5 -5.35 0.09 -13.75
N TRP A 6 -4.06 0.28 -14.01
CA TRP A 6 -3.08 0.78 -13.04
C TRP A 6 -2.89 2.29 -13.25
N SER A 7 -3.22 3.11 -12.24
CA SER A 7 -3.11 4.57 -12.30
C SER A 7 -2.10 5.10 -11.30
N TYR A 8 -1.05 5.75 -11.81
CA TYR A 8 0.03 6.41 -11.06
C TYR A 8 -0.40 7.79 -10.55
N MET A 9 -0.18 8.09 -9.26
CA MET A 9 -0.25 9.46 -8.73
C MET A 9 0.77 9.65 -7.59
N GLY A 10 1.91 10.29 -7.92
CA GLY A 10 2.90 10.74 -6.95
C GLY A 10 3.92 11.68 -7.59
N GLU A 11 4.32 12.74 -6.88
CA GLU A 11 5.46 13.59 -7.24
C GLU A 11 6.75 12.93 -6.74
N GLY A 12 7.38 12.11 -7.58
CA GLY A 12 8.68 11.50 -7.33
C GLY A 12 8.90 10.22 -8.12
N HIS A 13 10.14 9.94 -8.50
CA HIS A 13 10.48 8.83 -9.40
C HIS A 13 10.32 7.47 -8.70
N VAL A 14 9.12 6.90 -8.73
CA VAL A 14 8.86 5.52 -8.34
C VAL A 14 9.06 4.62 -9.56
N ASN A 15 10.03 3.70 -9.49
CA ASN A 15 10.21 2.68 -10.51
C ASN A 15 9.44 1.42 -10.11
N TRP A 16 8.54 0.95 -10.98
CA TRP A 16 7.78 -0.27 -10.78
C TRP A 16 7.91 -1.23 -11.97
N SER A 17 7.87 -2.52 -11.70
CA SER A 17 7.89 -3.56 -12.73
C SER A 17 7.22 -4.84 -12.25
N LEU A 18 6.76 -5.67 -13.19
CA LEU A 18 6.31 -7.02 -12.86
C LEU A 18 7.53 -7.89 -12.54
N TYR A 19 7.46 -8.64 -11.44
CA TYR A 19 8.50 -9.54 -10.96
C TYR A 19 7.94 -10.95 -10.84
N LEU A 20 8.58 -11.91 -11.51
CA LEU A 20 8.07 -13.29 -11.65
C LEU A 20 8.97 -14.32 -10.97
N GLU A 21 10.12 -13.91 -10.44
CA GLU A 21 11.08 -14.83 -9.82
C GLU A 21 10.72 -15.17 -8.36
N ASP A 22 10.09 -14.22 -7.64
CA ASP A 22 9.60 -14.39 -6.28
C ASP A 22 8.21 -13.73 -6.16
N GLY A 23 7.17 -14.55 -6.14
CA GLY A 23 5.77 -14.12 -6.12
C GLY A 23 4.99 -14.84 -5.04
N TRP A 24 3.94 -14.20 -4.53
CA TRP A 24 3.07 -14.79 -3.52
C TRP A 24 2.06 -15.77 -4.14
N GLU A 25 1.16 -15.26 -4.99
CA GLU A 25 0.17 -16.06 -5.75
C GLU A 25 0.36 -15.87 -7.26
N GLY A 26 1.53 -16.30 -7.73
CA GLY A 26 1.93 -16.24 -9.14
C GLY A 26 3.10 -15.28 -9.37
N GLY A 27 2.90 -13.99 -9.17
CA GLY A 27 3.94 -12.97 -9.34
C GLY A 27 3.90 -11.91 -8.25
N ALA A 28 4.74 -10.90 -8.40
CA ALA A 28 4.77 -9.73 -7.55
C ALA A 28 4.97 -8.46 -8.38
N VAL A 29 4.61 -7.31 -7.82
CA VAL A 29 5.04 -6.01 -8.36
C VAL A 29 6.27 -5.57 -7.58
N ARG A 30 7.40 -5.47 -8.27
CA ARG A 30 8.62 -4.90 -7.71
C ARG A 30 8.49 -3.39 -7.76
N VAL A 31 8.65 -2.75 -6.61
CA VAL A 31 8.64 -1.30 -6.47
C VAL A 31 9.93 -0.87 -5.81
N SER A 32 10.65 0.04 -6.45
CA SER A 32 11.89 0.62 -5.94
C SER A 32 11.80 2.14 -5.91
N ARG A 33 12.37 2.77 -4.87
CA ARG A 33 12.31 4.22 -4.68
C ARG A 33 13.52 4.77 -3.93
N GLU A 34 13.74 6.09 -4.05
CA GLU A 34 14.74 6.87 -3.31
C GLU A 34 14.16 7.71 -2.14
N ASP A 35 12.86 8.05 -2.04
CA ASP A 35 12.42 9.11 -1.08
C ASP A 35 11.07 8.92 -0.31
N GLY A 36 10.48 7.71 -0.21
CA GLY A 36 9.26 7.42 0.60
C GLY A 36 7.85 7.89 0.12
N THR A 37 7.38 7.53 -1.08
CA THR A 37 6.08 7.99 -1.64
C THR A 37 5.08 6.86 -1.73
N PHE A 38 3.83 7.30 -1.78
CA PHE A 38 2.64 6.55 -2.08
C PHE A 38 2.70 5.88 -3.47
N VAL A 39 2.34 4.60 -3.50
CA VAL A 39 2.16 3.80 -4.71
C VAL A 39 0.66 3.50 -4.78
N GLY A 40 -0.07 4.28 -5.58
CA GLY A 40 -1.46 4.00 -5.90
C GLY A 40 -1.51 2.77 -6.81
N VAL A 41 -2.27 1.74 -6.42
CA VAL A 41 -2.29 0.45 -7.11
C VAL A 41 -3.66 0.16 -7.74
N ARG A 42 -4.75 0.63 -7.12
CA ARG A 42 -6.10 0.31 -7.56
C ARG A 42 -7.10 1.42 -7.23
N GLU A 43 -7.99 1.72 -8.16
CA GLU A 43 -9.16 2.56 -7.89
C GLU A 43 -10.25 1.75 -7.18
N VAL A 44 -10.80 2.30 -6.10
CA VAL A 44 -11.85 1.71 -5.26
C VAL A 44 -12.96 2.74 -5.07
N ALA A 45 -14.22 2.30 -5.16
CA ALA A 45 -15.39 3.14 -4.92
C ALA A 45 -16.28 2.49 -3.85
N PHE A 46 -16.79 3.31 -2.93
CA PHE A 46 -17.72 2.95 -1.86
C PHE A 46 -18.80 4.04 -1.77
N ASP A 47 -20.05 3.71 -1.43
CA ASP A 47 -21.14 4.67 -1.60
C ASP A 47 -21.29 5.68 -0.44
N GLU A 48 -20.89 5.32 0.78
CA GLU A 48 -21.06 6.13 2.00
C GLU A 48 -19.81 6.05 2.93
N GLU A 49 -19.92 6.60 4.15
CA GLU A 49 -18.97 6.31 5.23
C GLU A 49 -18.95 4.80 5.51
N VAL A 50 -17.79 4.17 5.37
CA VAL A 50 -17.66 2.73 5.44
C VAL A 50 -16.47 2.32 6.28
N GLU A 51 -16.66 1.31 7.11
CA GLU A 51 -15.56 0.62 7.76
C GLU A 51 -14.96 -0.36 6.76
N VAL A 52 -13.66 -0.26 6.52
CA VAL A 52 -12.95 -1.20 5.64
C VAL A 52 -11.81 -1.87 6.38
N GLU A 53 -11.55 -3.10 5.97
CA GLU A 53 -10.32 -3.81 6.28
C GLU A 53 -9.45 -3.84 5.02
N ALA A 54 -8.30 -3.16 5.08
CA ALA A 54 -7.31 -3.11 4.04
C ALA A 54 -6.14 -4.04 4.39
N GLU A 55 -5.73 -4.85 3.42
CA GLU A 55 -4.68 -5.84 3.57
C GLU A 55 -3.64 -5.69 2.45
N VAL A 56 -2.37 -5.79 2.82
CA VAL A 56 -1.24 -5.75 1.88
C VAL A 56 -0.29 -6.89 2.21
N VAL A 57 -0.03 -7.77 1.23
CA VAL A 57 1.02 -8.78 1.30
C VAL A 57 2.24 -8.25 0.58
N PHE A 58 3.36 -8.16 1.28
CA PHE A 58 4.61 -7.62 0.75
C PHE A 58 5.83 -8.38 1.25
N LYS A 59 6.96 -8.24 0.55
CA LYS A 59 8.26 -8.75 0.96
C LYS A 59 9.31 -7.65 0.81
N PRO A 60 9.97 -7.22 1.91
CA PRO A 60 11.07 -6.28 1.81
C PRO A 60 12.29 -6.98 1.19
N THR A 61 12.90 -6.38 0.15
CA THR A 61 14.13 -6.92 -0.46
C THR A 61 15.36 -6.09 -0.08
N SER A 62 15.23 -4.77 -0.05
CA SER A 62 16.29 -3.85 0.38
C SER A 62 15.77 -2.64 1.17
N LEU A 63 14.56 -2.73 1.73
CA LEU A 63 14.01 -1.69 2.59
C LEU A 63 14.80 -1.59 3.91
N PRO A 64 15.27 -0.39 4.30
CA PRO A 64 15.84 -0.16 5.63
C PRO A 64 14.83 -0.50 6.74
N GLU A 65 15.31 -0.96 7.89
CA GLU A 65 14.45 -1.34 9.04
C GLU A 65 13.62 -0.16 9.58
N SER A 66 14.09 1.07 9.41
CA SER A 66 13.38 2.30 9.79
C SER A 66 12.19 2.64 8.89
N VAL A 67 11.92 1.80 7.87
CA VAL A 67 10.89 2.03 6.86
C VAL A 67 9.77 1.02 7.02
N LYS A 68 8.54 1.53 7.14
CA LYS A 68 7.32 0.75 7.20
C LYS A 68 6.52 0.85 5.91
N VAL A 69 5.98 -0.28 5.51
CA VAL A 69 5.02 -0.42 4.42
C VAL A 69 3.64 -0.37 5.05
N VAL A 70 2.74 0.50 4.61
CA VAL A 70 1.39 0.60 5.18
C VAL A 70 0.33 0.68 4.08
N PRO A 71 -0.87 0.10 4.27
CA PRO A 71 -2.01 0.36 3.40
C PRO A 71 -2.35 1.85 3.42
N ALA A 72 -2.67 2.42 2.26
CA ALA A 72 -2.99 3.84 2.14
C ALA A 72 -4.04 4.11 1.08
N PHE A 73 -4.79 5.19 1.29
CA PHE A 73 -5.82 5.67 0.37
C PHE A 73 -5.52 7.12 -0.05
N SER A 74 -5.79 7.48 -1.30
CA SER A 74 -5.72 8.86 -1.77
C SER A 74 -6.95 9.66 -1.35
N ASP A 75 -6.74 10.95 -1.03
CA ASP A 75 -7.80 11.95 -0.92
C ASP A 75 -8.96 11.66 0.04
N LEU A 76 -8.73 10.88 1.10
CA LEU A 76 -9.72 10.61 2.15
C LEU A 76 -9.58 11.50 3.38
N VAL A 77 -10.71 11.67 4.08
CA VAL A 77 -10.71 12.01 5.50
C VAL A 77 -10.71 10.68 6.23
N VAL A 78 -9.58 10.32 6.84
CA VAL A 78 -9.51 9.16 7.75
C VAL A 78 -9.95 9.68 9.11
N GLU A 79 -11.16 9.30 9.54
CA GLU A 79 -11.77 9.86 10.76
C GLU A 79 -11.23 9.22 12.04
N ASP A 80 -10.77 7.97 11.95
CA ASP A 80 -10.17 7.28 13.09
C ASP A 80 -8.90 6.51 12.68
N GLU A 81 -7.73 7.11 12.91
CA GLU A 81 -6.43 6.47 12.75
C GLU A 81 -6.01 5.63 13.98
N ARG A 82 -6.88 5.45 14.99
CA ARG A 82 -6.49 4.84 16.27
C ARG A 82 -6.30 3.32 16.24
N GLN A 83 -6.65 2.65 15.15
CA GLN A 83 -6.36 1.22 15.01
C GLN A 83 -4.93 1.03 14.51
N ALA A 84 -4.13 0.38 15.34
CA ALA A 84 -2.75 0.01 15.02
C ALA A 84 -2.73 -0.99 13.86
N ASP A 85 -1.72 -0.88 13.02
CA ASP A 85 -1.46 -1.84 11.95
C ASP A 85 -1.10 -3.20 12.57
N GLU A 86 -1.82 -4.25 12.17
CA GLU A 86 -1.47 -5.63 12.52
C GLU A 86 -0.52 -6.18 11.45
N GLU A 87 0.75 -6.34 11.79
CA GLU A 87 1.76 -6.98 10.94
C GLU A 87 1.95 -8.44 11.36
N VAL A 88 1.82 -9.35 10.40
CA VAL A 88 2.02 -10.79 10.57
C VAL A 88 3.07 -11.27 9.59
N GLU A 89 4.11 -11.93 10.09
CA GLU A 89 5.08 -12.62 9.24
C GLU A 89 4.44 -13.88 8.63
N LEU A 90 4.56 -14.02 7.31
CA LEU A 90 4.12 -15.16 6.53
C LEU A 90 5.33 -16.01 6.14
N GLU A 91 5.11 -17.02 5.29
CA GLU A 91 6.17 -17.90 4.81
C GLU A 91 7.17 -17.16 3.89
N ASN A 92 8.42 -17.63 3.88
CA ASN A 92 9.48 -17.18 2.97
C ASN A 92 9.77 -15.66 2.99
N GLY A 93 9.59 -15.03 4.16
CA GLY A 93 9.87 -13.61 4.38
C GLY A 93 8.80 -12.65 3.84
N TRP A 94 7.69 -13.18 3.34
CA TRP A 94 6.49 -12.38 3.06
C TRP A 94 5.85 -11.93 4.37
N ARG A 95 5.16 -10.81 4.33
CA ARG A 95 4.46 -10.22 5.48
C ARG A 95 3.10 -9.72 5.04
N LEU A 96 2.12 -9.86 5.92
CA LEU A 96 0.79 -9.29 5.78
C LEU A 96 0.66 -8.12 6.75
N ILE A 97 0.27 -6.96 6.22
CA ILE A 97 -0.22 -5.87 7.06
C ILE A 97 -1.71 -5.72 6.84
N ARG A 98 -2.45 -5.77 7.95
CA ARG A 98 -3.87 -5.51 8.00
C ARG A 98 -4.12 -4.22 8.77
N ARG A 99 -4.96 -3.38 8.20
CA ARG A 99 -5.42 -2.15 8.83
C ARG A 99 -6.93 -2.01 8.66
N ARG A 100 -7.61 -1.77 9.77
CA ARG A 100 -9.02 -1.37 9.76
C ARG A 100 -9.14 0.14 9.85
N LEU A 101 -10.04 0.70 9.07
CA LEU A 101 -10.16 2.13 8.85
C LEU A 101 -11.63 2.52 8.67
N GLN A 102 -12.05 3.56 9.37
CA GLN A 102 -13.27 4.28 9.01
C GLN A 102 -12.95 5.28 7.90
N LEU A 103 -13.53 5.08 6.72
CA LEU A 103 -13.31 5.94 5.56
C LEU A 103 -14.49 6.89 5.36
N GLY A 104 -14.20 8.20 5.38
CA GLY A 104 -15.15 9.24 5.01
C GLY A 104 -14.81 9.86 3.66
N LYS A 105 -15.77 9.91 2.73
CA LYS A 105 -15.59 10.59 1.44
C LYS A 105 -15.65 12.10 1.61
N LYS A 106 -14.70 12.81 0.99
CA LYS A 106 -14.88 14.24 0.73
C LYS A 106 -16.05 14.43 -0.24
N ALA A 107 -16.85 15.48 -0.02
CA ALA A 107 -17.96 15.82 -0.90
C ALA A 107 -17.48 15.95 -2.36
N GLY A 108 -18.10 15.20 -3.28
CA GLY A 108 -17.75 15.18 -4.70
C GLY A 108 -16.74 14.10 -5.13
N THR A 109 -16.16 13.34 -4.20
CA THR A 109 -15.23 12.24 -4.51
C THR A 109 -15.99 10.96 -4.84
N ARG A 110 -15.94 10.51 -6.11
CA ARG A 110 -16.65 9.30 -6.58
C ARG A 110 -15.90 8.00 -6.26
N SER A 111 -14.58 8.05 -6.29
CA SER A 111 -13.67 6.92 -6.08
C SER A 111 -12.37 7.42 -5.46
N VAL A 112 -11.63 6.51 -4.85
CA VAL A 112 -10.33 6.76 -4.20
C VAL A 112 -9.31 5.74 -4.69
N MET A 113 -8.04 6.10 -4.67
CA MET A 113 -6.99 5.14 -4.97
C MET A 113 -6.57 4.42 -3.70
N PHE A 114 -6.68 3.10 -3.69
CA PHE A 114 -6.05 2.24 -2.71
C PHE A 114 -4.68 1.79 -3.19
N GLY A 115 -3.73 1.72 -2.26
CA GLY A 115 -2.42 1.19 -2.54
C GLY A 115 -1.58 1.08 -1.29
N VAL A 116 -0.29 1.25 -1.49
CA VAL A 116 0.72 1.07 -0.46
C VAL A 116 1.47 2.37 -0.28
N ARG A 117 1.72 2.78 0.95
CA ARG A 117 2.60 3.88 1.29
C ARG A 117 3.79 3.37 2.06
N VAL A 118 4.96 3.79 1.65
CA VAL A 118 6.22 3.53 2.35
C VAL A 118 6.51 4.76 3.22
N ARG A 119 6.56 4.60 4.54
CA ARG A 119 6.80 5.70 5.51
C ARG A 119 8.07 5.41 6.31
N LEU A 120 8.81 6.46 6.63
CA LEU A 120 9.82 6.41 7.68
C LEU A 120 9.16 6.43 9.05
N GLU A 121 9.66 5.64 9.99
CA GLU A 121 9.34 5.80 11.40
C GLU A 121 10.00 7.07 11.98
N ASP A 122 11.24 7.35 11.58
CA ASP A 122 11.99 8.53 12.00
C ASP A 122 12.28 9.44 10.80
N ALA A 123 11.49 10.51 10.65
CA ALA A 123 11.58 11.48 9.56
C ALA A 123 12.86 12.36 9.57
N ARG A 124 13.96 11.88 10.16
CA ARG A 124 15.22 12.62 10.34
C ARG A 124 16.38 12.07 9.50
N GLU A 125 16.22 10.93 8.84
CA GLU A 125 17.26 10.31 8.01
C GLU A 125 16.81 10.21 6.55
N ASP A 126 17.73 10.52 5.62
CA ASP A 126 17.56 10.20 4.21
C ASP A 126 17.51 8.68 4.06
N VAL A 127 16.33 8.19 3.75
CA VAL A 127 16.10 6.79 3.38
C VAL A 127 16.79 6.58 2.06
N GLY A 128 17.90 5.86 2.03
CA GLY A 128 18.49 5.49 0.75
C GLY A 128 17.51 4.72 -0.15
N ALA A 129 17.97 4.39 -1.36
CA ALA A 129 17.18 3.58 -2.28
C ALA A 129 16.74 2.25 -1.63
N GLY A 130 15.43 1.98 -1.66
CA GLY A 130 14.82 0.78 -1.07
C GLY A 130 13.86 0.10 -2.05
N GLU A 131 13.68 -1.20 -1.87
CA GLU A 131 12.85 -2.02 -2.73
C GLU A 131 11.94 -2.97 -1.94
N VAL A 132 10.71 -3.09 -2.46
CA VAL A 132 9.67 -3.97 -1.93
C VAL A 132 9.00 -4.74 -3.08
N LEU A 133 8.66 -5.99 -2.81
CA LEU A 133 7.76 -6.78 -3.65
C LEU A 133 6.35 -6.73 -3.07
N LEU A 134 5.37 -6.37 -3.90
CA LEU A 134 3.95 -6.41 -3.54
C LEU A 134 3.31 -7.66 -4.14
N GLY A 135 2.81 -8.55 -3.29
CA GLY A 135 2.22 -9.83 -3.68
C GLY A 135 0.71 -9.77 -3.83
N ALA A 136 0.03 -9.08 -2.91
CA ALA A 136 -1.42 -8.94 -2.93
C ALA A 136 -1.88 -7.64 -2.26
N LEU A 137 -3.01 -7.12 -2.73
CA LEU A 137 -3.71 -5.96 -2.18
C LEU A 137 -5.21 -6.28 -2.12
N SER A 138 -5.79 -6.14 -0.93
CA SER A 138 -7.21 -6.39 -0.70
C SER A 138 -7.83 -5.27 0.13
N VAL A 139 -9.07 -4.93 -0.20
CA VAL A 139 -9.93 -4.04 0.59
C VAL A 139 -11.30 -4.68 0.61
N LYS A 140 -11.87 -4.81 1.80
CA LYS A 140 -13.25 -5.28 2.00
C LYS A 140 -13.97 -4.36 2.96
N GLU A 141 -15.26 -4.17 2.72
CA GLU A 141 -16.19 -3.55 3.67
C GLU A 141 -16.40 -4.53 4.85
N VAL A 142 -16.55 -3.99 6.06
CA VAL A 142 -16.69 -4.75 7.33
C VAL A 142 -18.09 -4.56 7.92
#